data_AF-A0A090WB71-F1
#
_entry.id   AF-A0A090WB71-F1
#
_cell.length_a   1.000
_cell.length_b   1.000
_cell.length_c   1.000
_cell.angle_alpha   90.00
_cell.angle_beta   90.00
_cell.angle_gamma   90.00
#
_symmetry.space_group_name_H-M   'P 1'
#
loop_
_entity.id
_entity.type
_entity.pdbx_description
1 polymer ?
#
loop_
_entity_poly.entity_id
_entity_poly.type
_entity_poly.pdbx_seq_one_letter_code
_entity_poly.pdbx_strand_id
1 'polypeptide(L)'
;MLLGGISHLVEEGWINYSNTEVSGLRSIPKVTINPDNPNDLVVHSMNNGLIDFIDGVAGTQYGINNSTLESILPPSEFFVRIPDGAYDSQGNLWVIQSQVDNALHRRNPSGQWTSFDVGSVYEEVSSGSSTTKILVTNNDKIIFGSTDGGLIGYDPSLDQYSRLTEGLQEGDLINNYISTIRIDQRNQLWIVQT
;
A
#
# COMPACT_ATOMS: atom_id res chain seq x y z
N MET A 1 10.71 5.50 -25.43
CA MET A 1 9.25 5.34 -25.23
C MET A 1 9.09 4.66 -23.87
N LEU A 2 8.53 5.35 -22.87
CA LEU A 2 8.27 4.73 -21.57
C LEU A 2 7.00 3.88 -21.72
N LEU A 3 7.14 2.56 -21.58
CA LEU A 3 6.03 1.62 -21.56
C LEU A 3 5.44 1.64 -20.15
N GLY A 4 4.22 2.18 -20.00
CA GLY A 4 3.51 2.25 -18.73
C GLY A 4 2.12 2.86 -18.90
N GLY A 5 1.18 2.48 -18.04
CA GLY A 5 -0.22 2.89 -18.12
C GLY A 5 -1.10 2.00 -17.25
N ILE A 6 -2.41 2.24 -17.30
CA ILE A 6 -3.42 1.37 -16.69
C ILE A 6 -4.48 1.02 -17.74
N SER A 7 -5.11 -0.14 -17.58
CA SER A 7 -6.14 -0.63 -18.50
C SER A 7 -7.42 -0.95 -17.71
N HIS A 8 -8.57 -0.55 -18.24
CA HIS A 8 -9.88 -0.78 -17.68
C HIS A 8 -10.72 -1.59 -18.67
N LEU A 9 -11.21 -2.76 -18.25
CA LEU A 9 -12.12 -3.58 -19.03
C LEU A 9 -13.55 -3.17 -18.71
N VAL A 10 -14.26 -2.65 -19.72
CA VAL A 10 -15.70 -2.34 -19.68
C VAL A 10 -16.45 -3.25 -20.66
N GLU A 11 -17.79 -3.16 -20.70
CA GLU A 11 -18.61 -4.01 -21.59
C GLU A 11 -18.22 -3.87 -23.06
N GLU A 12 -17.88 -2.66 -23.51
CA GLU A 12 -17.49 -2.34 -24.88
C GLU A 12 -16.04 -2.73 -25.23
N GLY A 13 -15.25 -3.17 -24.24
CA GLY A 13 -13.88 -3.64 -24.40
C GLY A 13 -12.87 -2.93 -23.50
N TRP A 14 -11.60 -2.91 -23.92
CA TRP A 14 -10.51 -2.34 -23.14
C TRP A 14 -10.34 -0.84 -23.41
N ILE A 15 -10.41 -0.04 -22.35
CA ILE A 15 -9.95 1.34 -22.32
C ILE A 15 -8.52 1.34 -21.78
N ASN A 16 -7.58 1.95 -22.51
CA ASN A 16 -6.17 2.01 -22.12
C ASN A 16 -5.77 3.46 -21.88
N TYR A 17 -5.22 3.72 -20.70
CA TYR A 17 -4.68 5.02 -20.32
C TYR A 17 -3.16 4.96 -20.40
N SER A 18 -2.59 5.79 -21.26
CA SER A 18 -1.15 5.93 -21.48
C SER A 18 -0.43 6.49 -20.24
N ASN A 19 0.89 6.36 -20.23
CA ASN A 19 1.74 6.93 -19.19
C ASN A 19 1.46 8.42 -18.94
N THR A 20 1.22 9.20 -19.99
CA THR A 20 0.91 10.63 -19.90
C THR A 20 -0.45 10.89 -19.26
N GLU A 21 -1.44 10.03 -19.51
CA GLU A 21 -2.79 10.16 -18.93
C GLU A 21 -2.81 9.78 -17.43
N VAL A 22 -1.82 9.01 -16.97
CA VAL A 22 -1.58 8.72 -15.54
C VAL A 22 -0.46 9.57 -14.93
N SER A 23 -0.31 10.81 -15.40
CA SER A 23 0.65 11.81 -14.87
C SER A 23 2.13 11.38 -14.88
N GLY A 24 2.51 10.51 -15.82
CA GLY A 24 3.89 10.04 -15.95
C GLY A 24 4.33 9.08 -14.85
N LEU A 25 3.41 8.53 -14.03
CA LEU A 25 3.75 7.56 -12.99
C LEU A 25 4.51 6.36 -13.57
N ARG A 26 5.50 5.87 -12.83
CA ARG A 26 6.35 4.76 -13.23
C ARG A 26 6.21 3.61 -12.26
N SER A 27 6.36 2.38 -12.76
CA SER A 27 6.34 1.17 -11.94
C SER A 27 5.08 1.11 -11.08
N ILE A 28 3.92 0.92 -11.73
CA ILE A 28 2.59 0.91 -11.13
C ILE A 28 2.30 -0.52 -10.62
N PRO A 29 2.40 -0.81 -9.32
CA PRO A 29 2.24 -2.17 -8.81
C PRO A 29 0.76 -2.53 -8.53
N LYS A 30 -0.09 -1.50 -8.39
CA LYS A 30 -1.44 -1.63 -7.87
C LYS A 30 -2.31 -0.45 -8.30
N VAL A 31 -3.59 -0.76 -8.51
CA VAL A 31 -4.70 0.19 -8.48
C VAL A 31 -5.62 -0.22 -7.33
N THR A 32 -5.99 0.73 -6.47
CA THR A 32 -6.97 0.53 -5.40
C THR A 32 -8.26 1.24 -5.78
N ILE A 33 -9.37 0.52 -5.76
CA ILE A 33 -10.69 1.06 -6.12
C ILE A 33 -11.37 1.55 -4.85
N ASN A 34 -11.94 2.75 -4.87
CA ASN A 34 -12.79 3.23 -3.77
C ASN A 34 -14.06 2.36 -3.71
N PRO A 35 -14.35 1.70 -2.57
CA PRO A 35 -15.49 0.80 -2.45
C PRO A 35 -16.85 1.50 -2.60
N ASP A 36 -16.94 2.79 -2.29
CA ASP A 36 -18.18 3.58 -2.37
C ASP A 36 -18.40 4.19 -3.76
N ASN A 37 -17.33 4.37 -4.54
CA ASN A 37 -17.38 4.90 -5.90
C ASN A 37 -16.32 4.23 -6.80
N PRO A 38 -16.67 3.22 -7.60
CA PRO A 38 -15.72 2.49 -8.44
C PRO A 38 -15.01 3.32 -9.52
N ASN A 39 -15.49 4.52 -9.84
CA ASN A 39 -14.81 5.44 -10.76
C ASN A 39 -13.72 6.28 -10.08
N ASP A 40 -13.68 6.28 -8.75
CA ASP A 40 -12.62 6.89 -7.95
C ASP A 40 -11.61 5.81 -7.58
N LEU A 41 -10.42 5.91 -8.14
CA LEU A 41 -9.36 4.94 -7.93
C LEU A 41 -8.04 5.63 -7.63
N VAL A 42 -7.17 4.90 -6.93
CA VAL A 42 -5.85 5.35 -6.56
C VAL A 42 -4.83 4.49 -7.28
N VAL A 43 -3.97 5.12 -8.07
CA VAL A 43 -2.89 4.45 -8.79
C VAL A 43 -1.60 4.61 -8.00
N HIS A 44 -1.03 3.50 -7.55
CA HIS A 44 0.18 3.48 -6.74
C HIS A 44 1.43 3.45 -7.63
N SER A 45 2.57 3.91 -7.12
CA SER A 45 3.85 3.88 -7.82
C SER A 45 4.99 3.50 -6.90
N MET A 46 5.88 2.66 -7.40
CA MET A 46 7.14 2.31 -6.74
C MET A 46 8.25 3.35 -6.98
N ASN A 47 7.89 4.56 -7.42
CA ASN A 47 8.85 5.63 -7.67
C ASN A 47 8.33 6.99 -7.19
N ASN A 48 7.10 7.39 -7.55
CA ASN A 48 6.65 8.77 -7.30
C ASN A 48 5.33 8.84 -6.52
N GLY A 49 5.22 8.04 -5.46
CA GLY A 49 4.09 8.07 -4.54
C GLY A 49 2.84 7.43 -5.14
N LEU A 50 1.73 8.17 -5.14
CA LEU A 50 0.46 7.71 -5.71
C LEU A 50 -0.33 8.89 -6.29
N ILE A 51 -1.34 8.60 -7.11
CA ILE A 51 -2.23 9.62 -7.67
C ILE A 51 -3.68 9.19 -7.53
N ASP A 52 -4.55 10.16 -7.24
CA ASP A 52 -5.98 9.99 -7.46
C ASP A 52 -6.28 9.95 -8.95
N PHE A 53 -7.15 9.06 -9.37
CA PHE A 53 -7.57 8.91 -10.75
C PHE A 53 -9.08 8.77 -10.75
N ILE A 54 -9.77 9.80 -11.22
CA ILE A 54 -11.21 9.94 -11.03
C ILE A 54 -11.85 10.08 -12.40
N ASP A 55 -12.84 9.24 -12.69
CA ASP A 55 -13.58 9.25 -13.96
C ASP A 55 -12.66 9.25 -15.20
N GLY A 56 -11.57 8.47 -15.14
CA GLY A 56 -10.62 8.36 -16.25
C GLY A 56 -9.56 9.47 -16.33
N VAL A 57 -9.47 10.34 -15.32
CA VAL A 57 -8.58 11.52 -15.32
C VAL A 57 -7.66 11.51 -14.11
N ALA A 58 -6.36 11.74 -14.33
CA ALA A 58 -5.39 11.96 -13.27
C ALA A 58 -5.70 13.23 -12.46
N GLY A 59 -5.81 13.08 -11.14
CA GLY A 59 -6.08 14.13 -10.17
C GLY A 59 -4.84 14.47 -9.35
N THR A 60 -5.00 14.54 -8.02
CA THR A 60 -3.92 14.94 -7.10
C THR A 60 -2.89 13.84 -6.96
N GLN A 61 -1.62 14.15 -7.25
CA GLN A 61 -0.49 13.28 -6.95
C GLN A 61 0.03 13.57 -5.55
N TYR A 62 0.22 12.52 -4.75
CA TYR A 62 0.74 12.59 -3.40
C TYR A 62 2.18 12.08 -3.35
N GLY A 63 3.04 12.90 -2.75
CA GLY A 63 4.43 12.62 -2.44
C GLY A 63 4.85 13.42 -1.20
N ILE A 64 6.15 13.63 -1.01
CA ILE A 64 6.67 14.18 0.25
C ILE A 64 6.18 15.61 0.57
N ASN A 65 5.72 16.38 -0.43
CA ASN A 65 5.37 17.79 -0.27
C ASN A 65 3.93 18.03 0.19
N ASN A 66 3.04 17.04 0.07
CA ASN A 66 1.60 17.19 0.32
C ASN A 66 0.98 15.97 1.03
N SER A 67 1.83 15.14 1.63
CA SER A 67 1.43 13.97 2.40
C SER A 67 2.46 13.68 3.48
N THR A 68 2.25 12.63 4.27
CA THR A 68 3.24 12.10 5.22
C THR A 68 4.18 11.09 4.58
N LEU A 69 4.10 10.86 3.26
CA LEU A 69 4.97 9.92 2.56
C LEU A 69 6.42 10.43 2.56
N GLU A 70 7.36 9.49 2.51
CA GLU A 70 8.79 9.80 2.61
C GLU A 70 9.57 9.38 1.36
N SER A 71 10.71 10.00 1.11
CA SER A 71 11.61 9.54 0.06
C SER A 71 12.64 8.59 0.64
N ILE A 72 12.89 7.47 -0.03
CA ILE A 72 13.95 6.52 0.33
C ILE A 72 15.35 7.03 -0.02
N LEU A 73 15.44 8.16 -0.75
CA LEU A 73 16.70 8.78 -1.12
C LEU A 73 16.65 10.32 -0.98
N PRO A 74 16.55 10.87 0.24
CA PRO A 74 16.57 12.30 0.45
C PRO A 74 17.90 12.93 -0.06
N PRO A 75 17.88 14.16 -0.59
CA PRO A 75 16.75 15.09 -0.66
C PRO A 75 15.88 14.92 -1.92
N SER A 76 16.03 13.84 -2.69
CA SER A 76 15.18 13.62 -3.87
C SER A 76 13.73 13.44 -3.46
N GLU A 77 12.79 14.02 -4.20
CA GLU A 77 11.35 13.87 -3.96
C GLU A 77 10.74 12.72 -4.77
N PHE A 78 11.53 12.09 -5.65
CA PHE A 78 11.08 11.14 -6.67
C PHE A 78 11.29 9.66 -6.30
N PHE A 79 11.62 9.34 -5.06
CA PHE A 79 11.86 7.96 -4.62
C PHE A 79 10.92 7.59 -3.48
N VAL A 80 9.62 7.80 -3.70
CA VAL A 80 8.53 7.44 -2.80
C VAL A 80 7.87 6.16 -3.34
N ARG A 81 7.96 5.06 -2.60
CA ARG A 81 7.62 3.72 -3.11
C ARG A 81 6.42 3.14 -2.39
N ILE A 82 5.27 3.10 -3.07
CA ILE A 82 3.99 2.64 -2.53
C ILE A 82 3.60 1.32 -3.23
N PRO A 83 3.77 0.15 -2.58
CA PRO A 83 3.51 -1.15 -3.20
C PRO A 83 2.02 -1.51 -3.29
N ASP A 84 1.22 -1.08 -2.32
CA ASP A 84 -0.19 -1.45 -2.21
C ASP A 84 -0.93 -0.49 -1.25
N GLY A 85 -2.26 -0.52 -1.32
CA GLY A 85 -3.16 0.24 -0.47
C GLY A 85 -4.56 -0.36 -0.42
N ALA A 86 -5.29 -0.08 0.65
CA ALA A 86 -6.65 -0.56 0.86
C ALA A 86 -7.49 0.45 1.63
N TYR A 87 -8.79 0.49 1.37
CA TYR A 87 -9.73 1.29 2.13
C TYR A 87 -10.23 0.53 3.35
N ASP A 88 -10.41 1.23 4.47
CA ASP A 88 -11.15 0.73 5.63
C ASP A 88 -12.66 1.05 5.52
N SER A 89 -13.45 0.58 6.48
CA SER A 89 -14.91 0.77 6.48
C SER A 89 -15.36 2.23 6.65
N GLN A 90 -14.44 3.13 7.02
CA GLN A 90 -14.69 4.56 7.21
C GLN A 90 -14.25 5.40 6.00
N GLY A 91 -13.79 4.75 4.93
CA GLY A 91 -13.29 5.41 3.73
C GLY A 91 -11.88 5.99 3.88
N ASN A 92 -11.14 5.65 4.95
CA ASN A 92 -9.73 6.01 5.00
C ASN A 92 -8.94 5.12 4.05
N LEU A 93 -8.08 5.73 3.24
CA LEU A 93 -7.09 5.01 2.45
C LEU A 93 -5.88 4.72 3.33
N TRP A 94 -5.59 3.44 3.56
CA TRP A 94 -4.35 2.96 4.15
C TRP A 94 -3.38 2.55 3.05
N VAL A 95 -2.13 2.98 3.16
CA VAL A 95 -1.05 2.62 2.24
C VAL A 95 0.18 2.17 2.99
N ILE A 96 0.89 1.22 2.41
CA ILE A 96 2.21 0.81 2.87
C ILE A 96 3.29 1.45 2.01
N GLN A 97 4.41 1.78 2.63
CA GLN A 97 5.60 2.32 1.97
C GLN A 97 6.78 1.37 2.17
N SER A 98 7.67 1.28 1.17
CA SER A 98 8.90 0.49 1.26
C SER A 98 10.08 1.32 1.75
N GLN A 99 11.03 0.68 2.45
CA GLN A 99 12.36 1.22 2.76
C GLN A 99 12.38 2.48 3.64
N VAL A 100 11.36 2.68 4.48
CA VAL A 100 11.30 3.75 5.49
C VAL A 100 10.67 3.23 6.78
N ASP A 101 11.03 3.80 7.94
CA ASP A 101 10.51 3.35 9.24
C ASP A 101 9.02 3.68 9.41
N ASN A 102 8.59 4.87 8.97
CA ASN A 102 7.17 5.23 8.87
C ASN A 102 6.51 4.54 7.67
N ALA A 103 6.43 3.21 7.71
CA ALA A 103 6.02 2.39 6.57
C ALA A 103 4.49 2.31 6.39
N LEU A 104 3.70 2.79 7.34
CA LEU A 104 2.24 2.78 7.26
C LEU A 104 1.71 4.21 7.28
N HIS A 105 0.81 4.52 6.37
CA HIS A 105 0.15 5.83 6.30
C HIS A 105 -1.35 5.70 6.09
N ARG A 106 -2.08 6.68 6.59
CA ARG A 106 -3.53 6.82 6.42
C ARG A 106 -3.86 8.19 5.85
N ARG A 107 -4.63 8.22 4.76
CA ARG A 107 -5.32 9.42 4.27
C ARG A 107 -6.81 9.30 4.58
N ASN A 108 -7.33 10.20 5.40
CA ASN A 108 -8.76 10.23 5.71
C ASN A 108 -9.59 10.84 4.54
N PRO A 109 -10.93 10.74 4.56
CA PRO A 109 -11.77 11.33 3.51
C PRO A 109 -11.65 12.85 3.33
N SER A 110 -11.17 13.59 4.34
CA SER A 110 -10.88 15.03 4.21
C SER A 110 -9.52 15.32 3.58
N GLY A 111 -8.75 14.30 3.22
CA GLY A 111 -7.44 14.40 2.58
C GLY A 111 -6.28 14.59 3.56
N GLN A 112 -6.50 14.51 4.87
CA GLN A 112 -5.44 14.63 5.87
C GLN A 112 -4.67 13.32 6.01
N TRP A 113 -3.36 13.45 6.04
CA TRP A 113 -2.42 12.33 6.16
C TRP A 113 -1.94 12.14 7.59
N THR A 114 -1.78 10.88 7.99
CA THR A 114 -1.15 10.46 9.25
C THR A 114 -0.15 9.35 8.93
N SER A 115 1.08 9.44 9.45
CA SER A 115 2.08 8.37 9.39
C SER A 115 2.14 7.60 10.71
N PHE A 116 2.56 6.34 10.61
CA PHE A 116 2.75 5.46 11.74
C PHE A 116 4.12 4.78 11.62
N ASP A 117 4.90 4.85 12.69
CA ASP A 117 6.23 4.23 12.77
C ASP A 117 6.09 2.72 12.96
N VAL A 118 6.57 1.97 11.98
CA VAL A 118 6.62 0.50 11.96
C VAL A 118 7.99 -0.01 12.38
N GLY A 119 9.03 0.83 12.37
CA GLY A 119 10.39 0.49 12.78
C GLY A 119 10.48 -0.05 14.20
N SER A 120 9.55 0.36 15.08
CA SER A 120 9.45 -0.14 16.46
C SER A 120 9.09 -1.63 16.60
N VAL A 121 8.47 -2.25 15.59
CA VAL A 121 8.11 -3.68 15.57
C VAL A 121 8.88 -4.45 14.49
N TYR A 122 9.46 -3.74 13.53
CA TYR A 122 10.17 -4.29 12.39
C TYR A 122 11.33 -3.34 12.01
N GLU A 123 12.48 -3.53 12.66
CA GLU A 123 13.63 -2.62 12.57
C GLU A 123 14.27 -2.58 11.17
N GLU A 124 14.11 -3.65 10.37
CA GLU A 124 14.80 -3.78 9.09
C GLU A 124 14.08 -3.13 7.90
N VAL A 125 12.93 -2.45 8.09
CA VAL A 125 12.23 -1.81 6.97
C VAL A 125 13.16 -0.84 6.24
N SER A 126 13.79 0.08 6.97
CA SER A 126 14.67 1.11 6.39
C SER A 126 16.03 0.58 5.91
N SER A 127 16.41 -0.65 6.25
CA SER A 127 17.71 -1.24 5.88
C SER A 127 17.71 -1.97 4.52
N GLY A 128 16.69 -1.70 3.70
CA GLY A 128 16.59 -2.19 2.32
C GLY A 128 15.39 -3.11 2.08
N SER A 129 14.63 -3.44 3.12
CA SER A 129 13.45 -4.28 2.97
C SER A 129 12.24 -3.54 2.41
N SER A 130 11.31 -4.30 1.83
CA SER A 130 10.09 -3.78 1.23
C SER A 130 8.86 -4.34 1.93
N THR A 131 7.88 -3.48 2.18
CA THR A 131 6.50 -3.92 2.38
C THR A 131 5.96 -4.49 1.06
N THR A 132 4.95 -5.37 1.13
CA THR A 132 4.48 -6.14 -0.05
C THR A 132 3.00 -5.92 -0.36
N LYS A 133 2.12 -6.48 0.48
CA LYS A 133 0.67 -6.43 0.32
C LYS A 133 0.03 -6.00 1.63
N ILE A 134 -1.03 -5.21 1.52
CA ILE A 134 -1.86 -4.75 2.64
C ILE A 134 -3.29 -5.23 2.41
N LEU A 135 -3.99 -5.52 3.50
CA LEU A 135 -5.45 -5.63 3.55
C LEU A 135 -5.97 -4.98 4.82
N VAL A 136 -7.25 -4.60 4.78
CA VAL A 136 -8.01 -4.19 5.95
C VAL A 136 -8.97 -5.32 6.31
N THR A 137 -9.01 -5.69 7.58
CA THR A 137 -9.94 -6.70 8.10
C THR A 137 -11.34 -6.12 8.26
N ASN A 138 -12.35 -6.98 8.43
CA ASN A 138 -13.75 -6.53 8.66
C ASN A 138 -13.94 -5.68 9.93
N ASN A 139 -12.97 -5.68 10.85
CA ASN A 139 -12.99 -4.87 12.08
C ASN A 139 -11.95 -3.74 12.02
N ASP A 140 -11.60 -3.28 10.81
CA ASP A 140 -10.68 -2.18 10.52
C ASP A 140 -9.26 -2.32 11.12
N LYS A 141 -8.84 -3.56 11.41
CA LYS A 141 -7.42 -3.86 11.68
C LYS A 141 -6.66 -3.92 10.37
N ILE A 142 -5.42 -3.46 10.38
CA ILE A 142 -4.56 -3.41 9.21
C ILE A 142 -3.61 -4.60 9.27
N ILE A 143 -3.46 -5.33 8.16
CA ILE A 143 -2.49 -6.41 8.06
C ILE A 143 -1.66 -6.17 6.81
N PHE A 144 -0.35 -6.25 6.93
CA PHE A 144 0.55 -6.15 5.78
C PHE A 144 1.76 -7.08 5.87
N GLY A 145 2.25 -7.47 4.71
CA GLY A 145 3.45 -8.29 4.57
C GLY A 145 4.70 -7.48 4.27
N SER A 146 5.84 -8.16 4.37
CA SER A 146 7.16 -7.64 3.98
C SER A 146 8.00 -8.72 3.29
N THR A 147 9.16 -8.34 2.74
CA THR A 147 10.06 -9.27 2.05
C THR A 147 10.94 -10.10 2.98
N ASP A 148 11.18 -9.65 4.22
CA ASP A 148 12.02 -10.35 5.21
C ASP A 148 11.58 -10.11 6.68
N GLY A 149 10.57 -9.28 6.90
CA GLY A 149 10.04 -8.96 8.22
C GLY A 149 8.84 -9.80 8.65
N GLY A 150 8.33 -10.69 7.79
CA GLY A 150 7.13 -11.46 8.07
C GLY A 150 5.86 -10.65 7.89
N LEU A 151 4.85 -10.98 8.69
CA LEU A 151 3.52 -10.37 8.64
C LEU A 151 3.33 -9.42 9.82
N ILE A 152 2.90 -8.19 9.57
CA ILE A 152 2.64 -7.18 10.58
C ILE A 152 1.13 -6.94 10.65
N GLY A 153 0.59 -6.90 11.87
CA GLY A 153 -0.77 -6.48 12.16
C GLY A 153 -0.75 -5.18 12.97
N TYR A 154 -1.63 -4.24 12.65
CA TYR A 154 -1.82 -2.99 13.39
C TYR A 154 -3.27 -2.81 13.79
N ASP A 155 -3.49 -2.43 15.04
CA ASP A 155 -4.78 -2.05 15.60
C ASP A 155 -4.86 -0.52 15.79
N PRO A 156 -5.54 0.21 14.89
CA PRO A 156 -5.65 1.67 14.99
C PRO A 156 -6.42 2.16 16.24
N SER A 157 -7.24 1.30 16.85
CA SER A 157 -8.03 1.66 18.04
C SER A 157 -7.25 1.55 19.35
N LEU A 158 -6.22 0.70 19.36
CA LEU A 158 -5.33 0.51 20.51
C LEU A 158 -3.95 1.14 20.30
N ASP A 159 -3.65 1.57 19.08
CA ASP A 159 -2.32 2.00 18.65
C ASP A 159 -1.25 0.93 18.96
N GLN A 160 -1.54 -0.31 18.57
CA GLN A 160 -0.71 -1.46 18.88
C GLN A 160 -0.38 -2.28 17.65
N TYR A 161 0.87 -2.74 17.59
CA TYR A 161 1.36 -3.66 16.58
C TYR A 161 1.44 -5.09 17.10
N SER A 162 1.37 -6.02 16.16
CA SER A 162 1.70 -7.43 16.31
C SER A 162 2.50 -7.88 15.10
N ARG A 163 3.31 -8.91 15.24
CA ARG A 163 4.15 -9.43 14.17
C ARG A 163 4.18 -10.95 14.22
N LEU A 164 4.10 -11.58 13.05
CA LEU A 164 4.34 -13.00 12.85
C LEU A 164 5.62 -13.19 12.03
N THR A 165 6.55 -13.99 12.55
CA THR A 165 7.80 -14.37 11.91
C THR A 165 8.03 -15.88 11.95
N GLU A 166 9.16 -16.32 11.42
CA GLU A 166 9.70 -17.66 11.66
C GLU A 166 9.88 -17.94 13.16
N GLY A 167 9.59 -19.19 13.57
CA GLY A 167 9.79 -19.66 14.95
C GLY A 167 8.50 -20.13 15.64
N LEU A 168 8.62 -21.25 16.37
CA LEU A 168 7.52 -22.02 16.97
C LEU A 168 6.63 -21.29 18.00
N GLN A 169 6.90 -20.02 18.31
CA GLN A 169 6.07 -19.16 19.18
C GLN A 169 5.94 -17.73 18.68
N GLU A 170 6.53 -17.42 17.52
CA GLU A 170 6.53 -16.10 16.90
C GLU A 170 5.60 -16.05 15.68
N GLY A 171 4.80 -17.10 15.44
CA GLY A 171 3.89 -17.22 14.30
C GLY A 171 4.14 -18.46 13.43
N ASP A 172 5.31 -19.08 13.57
CA ASP A 172 5.71 -20.32 12.88
C ASP A 172 5.57 -20.21 11.36
N LEU A 173 5.97 -19.05 10.80
CA LEU A 173 6.08 -18.89 9.35
C LEU A 173 7.18 -19.83 8.80
N ILE A 174 6.99 -20.31 7.57
CA ILE A 174 7.98 -21.10 6.81
C ILE A 174 9.17 -20.20 6.44
N ASN A 175 8.90 -18.95 6.07
CA ASN A 175 9.87 -17.88 5.90
C ASN A 175 9.21 -16.49 6.10
N ASN A 176 10.04 -15.47 6.31
CA ASN A 176 9.55 -14.10 6.51
C ASN A 176 9.17 -13.34 5.23
N TYR A 177 9.31 -13.93 4.03
CA TYR A 177 8.84 -13.30 2.79
C TYR A 177 7.34 -13.54 2.64
N ILE A 178 6.54 -12.48 2.77
CA ILE A 178 5.10 -12.53 2.55
C ILE A 178 4.78 -11.99 1.16
N SER A 179 4.46 -12.87 0.21
CA SER A 179 4.20 -12.49 -1.19
C SER A 179 2.75 -12.05 -1.42
N THR A 180 1.80 -12.64 -0.71
CA THR A 180 0.40 -12.20 -0.72
C THR A 180 -0.35 -12.59 0.54
N ILE A 181 -1.38 -11.80 0.86
CA ILE A 181 -2.28 -11.99 2.00
C ILE A 181 -3.72 -11.80 1.55
N ARG A 182 -4.64 -12.66 2.02
CA ARG A 182 -6.07 -12.55 1.70
C ARG A 182 -6.92 -13.04 2.86
N ILE A 183 -8.10 -12.46 3.03
CA ILE A 183 -9.12 -12.99 3.93
C ILE A 183 -10.21 -13.64 3.10
N ASP A 184 -10.61 -14.86 3.47
CA ASP A 184 -11.73 -15.54 2.83
C ASP A 184 -13.09 -15.18 3.45
N GLN A 185 -14.18 -15.69 2.87
CA GLN A 185 -15.54 -15.44 3.34
C GLN A 185 -15.83 -16.00 4.75
N ARG A 186 -14.96 -16.86 5.29
CA ARG A 186 -15.04 -17.39 6.66
C ARG A 186 -14.11 -16.64 7.62
N ASN A 187 -13.61 -15.48 7.20
CA ASN A 187 -12.70 -14.64 7.96
C ASN A 187 -11.36 -15.34 8.30
N GLN A 188 -10.92 -16.29 7.45
CA GLN A 188 -9.62 -16.93 7.59
C GLN A 188 -8.58 -16.14 6.82
N LEU A 189 -7.46 -15.83 7.49
CA LEU A 189 -6.30 -15.19 6.87
C LEU A 189 -5.45 -16.24 6.15
N TRP A 190 -5.31 -16.07 4.84
CA TRP A 190 -4.42 -16.82 3.97
C TRP A 190 -3.14 -16.04 3.76
N ILE A 191 -2.00 -16.66 4.07
CA ILE A 191 -0.66 -16.08 3.94
C ILE A 191 0.11 -16.93 2.94
N VAL A 192 0.60 -16.33 1.87
CA VAL A 192 1.45 -17.00 0.89
C VAL A 192 2.88 -16.52 1.06
N GLN A 193 3.79 -17.47 1.16
CA GLN A 193 5.22 -17.29 1.40
C GLN A 193 6.01 -17.79 0.17
N THR A 194 7.17 -17.19 -0.10
CA THR A 194 7.99 -17.50 -1.29
C THR A 194 9.43 -17.77 -0.91
#